data_AF-A0A4Q9B654-F1
#
_entry.id   AF-A0A4Q9B654-F1
#
_cell.length_a   1.000
_cell.length_b   1.000
_cell.length_c   1.000
_cell.angle_alpha   90.00
_cell.angle_beta   90.00
_cell.angle_gamma   90.00
#
_symmetry.space_group_name_H-M   'P 1'
#
loop_
_entity.id
_entity.type
_entity.pdbx_description
1 polymer ?
#
loop_
_entity_poly.entity_id
_entity_poly.type
_entity_poly.pdbx_seq_one_letter_code
_entity_poly.pdbx_strand_id
1 'polypeptide(L)'
;MKGLAVRFGFGLMLLGLAGCSNFFEGGIAFSGPTVLVSRENLSFKTETDQNGNTTYTYSYQIVLYSLPGSGVGIVELLDASNNQVESPFLIPQSCPPANTDPCGPYTRQVDKSSPTPLSPVQAVKYRSISPNGQEKVLSLPAPIELY
;
A
#
# COMPACT_ATOMS: atom_id res chain seq x y z
N MET A 1 42.31 -29.51 -46.39
CA MET A 1 41.42 -28.64 -47.20
C MET A 1 40.10 -29.37 -47.40
N LYS A 2 38.97 -28.70 -47.11
CA LYS A 2 37.55 -29.16 -46.98
C LYS A 2 37.08 -28.79 -45.56
N GLY A 3 36.07 -27.96 -45.31
CA GLY A 3 35.19 -27.19 -46.18
C GLY A 3 34.54 -26.09 -45.33
N LEU A 4 34.31 -24.95 -45.97
CA LEU A 4 33.61 -23.78 -45.47
C LEU A 4 32.10 -24.08 -45.40
N ALA A 5 31.47 -23.87 -44.25
CA ALA A 5 30.02 -23.83 -44.12
C ALA A 5 29.61 -22.63 -43.27
N VAL A 6 29.17 -21.56 -43.95
CA VAL A 6 28.44 -20.42 -43.38
C VAL A 6 26.98 -20.59 -43.78
N ARG A 7 26.06 -20.74 -42.81
CA ARG A 7 24.61 -20.43 -42.89
C ARG A 7 24.08 -20.28 -41.44
N PHE A 8 23.66 -19.09 -41.01
CA PHE A 8 22.30 -18.51 -41.06
C PHE A 8 21.35 -19.00 -39.94
N GLY A 9 20.83 -18.06 -39.15
CA GLY A 9 19.76 -18.22 -38.14
C GLY A 9 20.05 -17.30 -36.95
N PHE A 10 19.60 -16.04 -36.89
CA PHE A 10 18.24 -15.49 -36.75
C PHE A 10 17.48 -15.98 -35.49
N GLY A 11 17.26 -15.05 -34.55
CA GLY A 11 16.43 -15.22 -33.34
C GLY A 11 17.19 -15.90 -32.18
N LEU A 12 17.13 -15.47 -30.92
CA LEU A 12 16.05 -14.78 -30.22
C LEU A 12 16.65 -13.98 -29.05
N MET A 13 16.22 -12.73 -28.93
CA MET A 13 16.35 -11.91 -27.73
C MET A 13 15.50 -12.56 -26.63
N LEU A 14 16.12 -13.07 -25.57
CA LEU A 14 15.41 -13.47 -24.35
C LEU A 14 15.98 -12.68 -23.18
N LEU A 15 15.34 -11.52 -22.98
CA LEU A 15 15.25 -10.80 -21.73
C LEU A 15 14.74 -11.76 -20.66
N GLY A 16 15.65 -12.33 -19.88
CA GLY A 16 15.31 -13.01 -18.65
C GLY A 16 14.88 -11.97 -17.61
N LEU A 17 13.59 -11.63 -17.60
CA LEU A 17 12.94 -11.01 -16.45
C LEU A 17 12.99 -12.00 -15.27
N ALA A 18 14.10 -12.01 -14.54
CA ALA A 18 14.15 -12.60 -13.20
C ALA A 18 13.51 -11.60 -12.22
N GLY A 19 12.19 -11.57 -12.17
CA GLY A 19 11.46 -10.64 -11.32
C GLY A 19 10.00 -11.01 -11.18
N CYS A 20 9.71 -12.17 -10.57
CA CYS A 20 8.39 -12.56 -10.07
C CYS A 20 8.53 -13.71 -9.05
N SER A 21 9.53 -13.68 -8.17
CA SER A 21 9.67 -14.66 -7.08
C SER A 21 9.50 -13.92 -5.76
N ASN A 22 8.31 -14.06 -5.16
CA ASN A 22 7.99 -14.03 -3.71
C ASN A 22 6.51 -13.71 -3.39
N PHE A 23 5.63 -13.54 -4.38
CA PHE A 23 4.22 -13.24 -4.09
C PHE A 23 3.33 -14.46 -3.78
N PHE A 24 3.87 -15.69 -3.82
CA PHE A 24 3.11 -16.94 -3.64
C PHE A 24 3.71 -17.91 -2.61
N GLU A 25 4.56 -17.46 -1.69
CA GLU A 25 5.09 -18.30 -0.60
C GLU A 25 4.08 -18.51 0.54
N GLY A 26 2.85 -18.86 0.17
CA GLY A 26 1.71 -19.04 1.05
C GLY A 26 0.47 -19.14 0.19
N GLY A 27 0.25 -20.32 -0.39
CA GLY A 27 -0.83 -20.59 -1.33
C GLY A 27 -2.19 -20.13 -0.84
N ILE A 28 -3.02 -19.65 -1.77
CA ILE A 28 -4.49 -19.47 -1.70
C ILE A 28 -5.04 -19.60 -0.28
N ALA A 29 -4.67 -18.67 0.58
CA ALA A 29 -5.45 -18.43 1.75
C ALA A 29 -6.71 -17.72 1.23
N PHE A 30 -7.87 -18.10 1.74
CA PHE A 30 -9.01 -17.20 1.85
C PHE A 30 -8.65 -16.07 2.85
N SER A 31 -7.50 -15.44 2.59
CA SER A 31 -6.72 -14.59 3.47
C SER A 31 -7.36 -13.22 3.51
N GLY A 32 -7.12 -12.52 4.61
CA GLY A 32 -7.50 -11.14 4.77
C GLY A 32 -7.07 -10.24 3.59
N PRO A 33 -7.51 -8.99 3.62
CA PRO A 33 -7.30 -8.05 2.53
C PRO A 33 -5.82 -7.87 2.19
N THR A 34 -5.49 -7.90 0.89
CA THR A 34 -4.19 -7.44 0.37
C THR A 34 -4.43 -6.15 -0.38
N VAL A 35 -3.64 -5.11 -0.07
CA VAL A 35 -3.98 -3.74 -0.47
C VAL A 35 -2.78 -2.99 -1.03
N LEU A 36 -3.07 -2.04 -1.93
CA LEU A 36 -2.22 -0.91 -2.24
C LEU A 36 -2.69 0.28 -1.42
N VAL A 37 -1.76 1.08 -0.93
CA VAL A 37 -2.04 2.24 -0.07
C VAL A 37 -1.31 3.45 -0.61
N SER A 38 -1.99 4.58 -0.69
CA SER A 38 -1.42 5.88 -1.06
C SER A 38 -1.92 6.98 -0.11
N ARG A 39 -1.10 8.04 0.03
CA ARG A 39 -1.55 9.33 0.57
C ARG A 39 -1.79 10.27 -0.60
N GLU A 40 -2.97 10.87 -0.62
CA GLU A 40 -3.40 11.79 -1.67
C GLU A 40 -3.87 13.12 -1.06
N ASN A 41 -3.91 14.16 -1.89
CA ASN A 41 -4.49 15.47 -1.54
C ASN A 41 -3.91 16.10 -0.27
N LEU A 42 -2.60 15.98 -0.03
CA LEU A 42 -1.96 16.62 1.11
C LEU A 42 -2.07 18.15 0.99
N SER A 43 -2.64 18.75 2.03
CA SER A 43 -2.75 20.17 2.25
C SER A 43 -2.22 20.51 3.64
N PHE A 44 -1.40 21.55 3.70
CA PHE A 44 -0.83 22.06 4.92
C PHE A 44 -1.17 23.54 5.05
N LYS A 45 -1.72 23.91 6.21
CA LYS A 45 -2.10 25.28 6.54
C LYS A 45 -1.49 25.69 7.86
N THR A 46 -1.15 26.96 7.95
CA THR A 46 -0.69 27.59 9.19
C THR A 46 -1.51 28.85 9.38
N GLU A 47 -2.19 28.93 10.52
CA GLU A 47 -3.05 30.05 10.88
C GLU A 47 -2.58 30.61 12.21
N THR A 48 -2.46 31.93 12.32
CA THR A 48 -2.15 32.61 13.58
C THR A 48 -3.35 33.46 13.95
N ASP A 49 -3.89 33.23 15.14
CA ASP A 49 -5.04 34.00 15.65
C ASP A 49 -4.62 35.43 16.07
N GLN A 50 -5.61 36.25 16.43
CA GLN A 50 -5.37 37.62 16.89
C GLN A 50 -4.59 37.70 18.22
N ASN A 51 -4.48 36.58 18.94
CA ASN A 51 -3.75 36.45 20.20
C ASN A 51 -2.30 35.96 19.99
N GLY A 52 -1.89 35.71 18.75
CA GLY A 52 -0.56 35.19 18.42
C GLY A 52 -0.41 33.67 18.55
N ASN A 53 -1.50 32.92 18.75
CA ASN A 53 -1.45 31.47 18.78
C ASN A 53 -1.42 30.92 17.35
N THR A 54 -0.35 30.21 17.01
CA THR A 54 -0.22 29.54 15.72
C THR A 54 -0.79 28.12 15.79
N THR A 55 -1.66 27.78 14.84
CA THR A 55 -2.19 26.43 14.61
C THR A 55 -1.69 25.91 13.28
N TYR A 56 -1.14 24.70 13.30
CA TYR A 56 -0.69 23.95 12.12
C TYR A 56 -1.73 22.87 11.81
N THR A 57 -2.30 22.91 10.61
CA THR A 57 -3.33 21.98 10.17
C THR A 57 -2.83 21.18 8.97
N TYR A 58 -2.89 19.86 9.09
CA TYR A 58 -2.53 18.88 8.07
C TYR A 58 -3.80 18.16 7.65
N SER A 59 -4.09 18.18 6.35
CA SER A 59 -5.28 17.57 5.78
C SER A 59 -4.86 16.70 4.61
N TYR A 60 -5.26 15.43 4.59
CA TYR A 60 -4.92 14.50 3.52
C TYR A 60 -5.90 13.34 3.44
N GLN A 61 -5.83 12.58 2.35
CA GLN A 61 -6.58 11.35 2.17
C GLN A 61 -5.64 10.17 2.19
N ILE A 62 -6.02 9.14 2.94
CA ILE A 62 -5.42 7.82 2.82
C ILE A 62 -6.35 7.00 1.93
N VAL A 63 -5.81 6.49 0.83
CA VAL A 63 -6.58 5.75 -0.17
C VAL A 63 -6.05 4.32 -0.21
N LEU A 64 -6.95 3.35 -0.03
CA LEU A 64 -6.64 1.94 -0.17
C LEU A 64 -7.37 1.33 -1.36
N TYR A 65 -6.68 0.44 -2.07
CA TYR A 65 -7.27 -0.42 -3.08
C TYR A 65 -6.96 -1.88 -2.77
N SER A 66 -7.98 -2.73 -2.71
CA SER A 66 -7.81 -4.17 -2.55
C SER A 66 -7.38 -4.80 -3.88
N LEU A 67 -6.34 -5.63 -3.87
CA LEU A 67 -5.85 -6.32 -5.06
C LEU A 67 -6.81 -7.44 -5.49
N PRO A 68 -6.94 -7.75 -6.80
CA PRO A 68 -7.73 -8.89 -7.27
C PRO A 68 -7.35 -10.19 -6.56
N GLY A 69 -8.35 -10.95 -6.11
CA GLY A 69 -8.20 -12.16 -5.31
C GLY A 69 -8.15 -11.92 -3.79
N SER A 70 -8.16 -10.67 -3.32
CA SER A 70 -8.14 -10.35 -1.88
C SER A 70 -9.46 -10.64 -1.18
N GLY A 71 -9.38 -11.07 0.08
CA GLY A 71 -10.54 -11.28 0.95
C GLY A 71 -11.05 -10.00 1.62
N VAL A 72 -12.09 -10.18 2.44
CA VAL A 72 -12.63 -9.17 3.37
C VAL A 72 -11.81 -9.12 4.67
N GLY A 73 -11.93 -8.03 5.43
CA GLY A 73 -11.31 -7.95 6.76
C GLY A 73 -10.91 -6.53 7.17
N ILE A 74 -9.93 -6.44 8.06
CA ILE A 74 -9.37 -5.17 8.55
C ILE A 74 -7.94 -5.00 8.04
N VAL A 75 -7.56 -3.76 7.74
CA VAL A 75 -6.19 -3.35 7.45
C VAL A 75 -5.73 -2.31 8.47
N GLU A 76 -4.64 -2.58 9.18
CA GLU A 76 -3.98 -1.64 10.07
C GLU A 76 -2.66 -1.16 9.44
N LEU A 77 -2.46 0.14 9.30
CA LEU A 77 -1.19 0.71 8.82
C LEU A 77 -0.20 0.79 9.98
N LEU A 78 1.01 0.30 9.77
CA LEU A 78 2.02 0.16 10.82
C LEU A 78 3.34 0.87 10.45
N ASP A 79 3.98 1.45 11.46
CA ASP A 79 5.34 1.99 11.37
C ASP A 79 6.39 0.87 11.40
N ALA A 80 7.68 1.23 11.30
CA ALA A 80 8.78 0.26 11.35
C ALA A 80 8.80 -0.57 12.65
N SER A 81 8.32 -0.01 13.75
CA SER A 81 8.27 -0.63 15.08
C SER A 81 7.02 -1.50 15.33
N ASN A 82 6.13 -1.63 14.34
CA ASN A 82 4.81 -2.29 14.43
C ASN A 82 3.77 -1.51 15.26
N ASN A 83 3.97 -0.22 15.49
CA ASN A 83 2.92 0.61 16.06
C ASN A 83 1.92 0.98 14.97
N GLN A 84 0.65 0.97 15.33
CA GLN A 84 -0.41 1.46 14.47
C GLN A 84 -0.27 2.97 14.27
N VAL A 85 -0.24 3.40 13.00
CA VAL A 85 -0.05 4.81 12.63
C VAL A 85 -1.38 5.55 12.54
N GLU A 86 -2.42 4.85 12.09
CA GLU A 86 -3.75 5.41 11.87
C GLU A 86 -4.85 4.40 12.19
N SER A 87 -6.09 4.86 12.30
CA SER A 87 -7.22 3.98 12.56
C SER A 87 -7.30 2.82 11.54
N PRO A 88 -7.82 1.64 11.89
CA PRO A 88 -7.90 0.52 10.96
C PRO A 88 -8.91 0.77 9.84
N PHE A 89 -8.67 0.26 8.63
CA PHE A 89 -9.62 0.26 7.52
C PHE A 89 -10.44 -1.02 7.50
N LEU A 90 -11.74 -0.89 7.28
CA LEU A 90 -12.60 -2.04 6.98
C LEU A 90 -12.66 -2.25 5.47
N ILE A 91 -12.37 -3.49 5.05
CA ILE A 91 -12.57 -3.99 3.69
C ILE A 91 -13.82 -4.88 3.70
N PRO A 92 -15.00 -4.33 3.36
CA PRO A 92 -16.27 -5.00 3.57
C PRO A 92 -16.58 -6.08 2.51
N GLN A 93 -15.89 -6.04 1.38
CA GLN A 93 -16.13 -6.94 0.25
C GLN A 93 -14.80 -7.48 -0.28
N SER A 94 -14.80 -8.75 -0.67
CA SER A 94 -13.66 -9.35 -1.35
C SER A 94 -13.49 -8.74 -2.74
N CYS A 95 -12.26 -8.73 -3.23
CA CYS A 95 -11.98 -8.35 -4.61
C CYS A 95 -11.90 -9.62 -5.46
N PRO A 96 -12.86 -9.88 -6.37
CA PRO A 96 -12.86 -11.10 -7.16
C PRO A 96 -11.56 -11.28 -7.96
N PRO A 97 -11.03 -12.49 -8.11
CA PRO A 97 -9.81 -12.74 -8.89
C PRO A 97 -10.02 -12.51 -10.39
N ALA A 98 -11.27 -12.48 -10.86
CA ALA A 98 -11.62 -12.17 -12.24
C ALA A 98 -11.56 -10.65 -12.55
N ASN A 99 -11.39 -9.80 -11.54
CA ASN A 99 -11.23 -8.37 -11.76
C ASN A 99 -9.86 -8.06 -12.35
N THR A 100 -9.83 -7.26 -13.42
CA THR A 100 -8.59 -6.73 -13.98
C THR A 100 -8.03 -5.59 -13.12
N ASP A 101 -8.90 -4.79 -12.53
CA ASP A 101 -8.54 -3.60 -11.74
C ASP A 101 -8.69 -3.85 -10.22
N PRO A 102 -7.90 -3.17 -9.38
CA PRO A 102 -8.08 -3.18 -7.94
C PRO A 102 -9.47 -2.69 -7.50
N CYS A 103 -10.00 -3.26 -6.42
CA CYS A 103 -11.29 -2.88 -5.85
C CYS A 103 -11.16 -1.73 -4.86
N GLY A 104 -12.12 -0.81 -4.88
CA GLY A 104 -12.11 0.41 -4.05
C GLY A 104 -12.44 1.65 -4.90
N PRO A 105 -11.99 2.85 -4.49
CA PRO A 105 -11.12 3.12 -3.33
C PRO A 105 -11.83 3.00 -1.98
N TYR A 106 -11.07 2.64 -0.95
CA TYR A 106 -11.42 2.81 0.46
C TYR A 106 -10.67 4.04 0.97
N THR A 107 -11.34 5.19 0.94
CA THR A 107 -10.73 6.47 1.29
C THR A 107 -11.07 6.88 2.71
N ARG A 108 -10.09 7.41 3.43
CA ARG A 108 -10.28 8.13 4.70
C ARG A 108 -9.68 9.52 4.61
N GLN A 109 -10.51 10.52 4.89
CA GLN A 109 -10.05 11.87 5.16
C GLN A 109 -9.42 11.93 6.56
N VAL A 110 -8.24 12.52 6.65
CA VAL A 110 -7.54 12.78 7.90
C VAL A 110 -7.31 14.28 8.00
N ASP A 111 -7.73 14.86 9.11
CA ASP A 111 -7.49 16.25 9.46
C ASP A 111 -6.89 16.29 10.87
N LYS A 112 -5.65 16.77 10.98
CA LYS A 112 -4.95 16.93 12.26
C LYS A 112 -4.50 18.36 12.44
N SER A 113 -4.79 18.92 13.61
CA SER A 113 -4.35 20.26 14.00
C SER A 113 -3.53 20.20 15.28
N SER A 114 -2.48 21.02 15.34
CA SER A 114 -1.57 21.07 16.48
C SER A 114 -1.04 22.49 16.69
N PRO A 115 -0.76 22.92 17.94
CA PRO A 115 -0.09 24.19 18.23
C PRO A 115 1.40 24.18 17.87
N THR A 116 1.97 23.00 17.56
CA THR A 116 3.35 22.84 17.11
C THR A 116 3.40 21.98 15.84
N PRO A 117 4.38 22.17 14.95
CA PRO A 117 4.50 21.33 13.75
C PRO A 117 4.59 19.85 14.12
N LEU A 118 3.77 19.02 13.46
CA LEU A 118 3.81 17.57 13.64
C LEU A 118 5.00 16.98 12.90
N SER A 119 5.65 16.00 13.52
CA SER A 119 6.66 15.19 12.84
C SER A 119 5.96 14.10 12.02
N PRO A 120 6.35 13.90 10.75
CA PRO A 120 5.77 12.84 9.94
C PRO A 120 6.12 11.46 10.49
N VAL A 121 5.19 10.51 10.37
CA VAL A 121 5.36 9.09 10.67
C VAL A 121 5.30 8.30 9.37
N GLN A 122 6.24 7.38 9.17
CA GLN A 122 6.24 6.51 8.00
C GLN A 122 5.49 5.21 8.30
N ALA A 123 4.39 4.96 7.61
CA ALA A 123 3.83 3.63 7.52
C ALA A 123 4.60 2.84 6.47
N VAL A 124 5.18 1.71 6.87
CA VAL A 124 6.08 0.87 6.03
C VAL A 124 5.53 -0.53 5.82
N LYS A 125 4.56 -0.94 6.64
CA LYS A 125 3.89 -2.25 6.57
C LYS A 125 2.43 -2.09 6.97
N TYR A 126 1.64 -3.11 6.71
CA TYR A 126 0.27 -3.20 7.18
C TYR A 126 -0.02 -4.58 7.76
N ARG A 127 -0.88 -4.64 8.76
CA ARG A 127 -1.45 -5.89 9.26
C ARG A 127 -2.82 -6.09 8.60
N SER A 128 -2.99 -7.24 7.98
CA SER A 128 -4.24 -7.72 7.43
C SER A 128 -4.87 -8.70 8.43
N ILE A 129 -6.13 -8.48 8.80
CA ILE A 129 -6.86 -9.31 9.77
C ILE A 129 -8.13 -9.81 9.07
N SER A 130 -8.24 -11.13 8.86
CA SER A 130 -9.44 -11.73 8.27
C SER A 130 -10.58 -11.87 9.29
N PRO A 131 -11.83 -12.12 8.85
CA PRO A 131 -12.99 -12.24 9.76
C PRO A 131 -12.88 -13.38 10.78
N ASN A 132 -12.05 -14.39 10.51
CA ASN A 132 -11.76 -15.49 11.43
C ASN A 132 -10.65 -15.14 12.45
N GLY A 133 -10.14 -13.90 12.45
CA GLY A 133 -9.09 -13.43 13.35
C GLY A 133 -7.67 -13.84 12.96
N GLN A 134 -7.46 -14.43 11.77
CA GLN A 134 -6.10 -14.68 11.29
C GLN A 134 -5.46 -13.37 10.84
N GLU A 135 -4.21 -13.18 11.25
CA GLU A 135 -3.46 -11.96 10.97
C GLU A 135 -2.25 -12.25 10.09
N LYS A 136 -1.93 -11.32 9.20
CA LYS A 136 -0.70 -11.34 8.41
C LYS A 136 -0.14 -9.94 8.29
N VAL A 137 1.15 -9.77 8.58
CA VAL A 137 1.85 -8.50 8.39
C VAL A 137 2.58 -8.53 7.05
N LEU A 138 2.37 -7.50 6.24
CA LEU A 138 2.85 -7.38 4.86
C LEU A 138 3.56 -6.03 4.70
N SER A 139 4.70 -6.01 4.01
CA SER A 139 5.40 -4.75 3.73
C SER A 139 4.65 -3.96 2.65
N LEU A 140 4.62 -2.64 2.79
CA LEU A 140 4.15 -1.78 1.71
C LEU A 140 5.21 -1.73 0.59
N PRO A 141 4.82 -1.63 -0.69
CA PRO A 141 5.78 -1.50 -1.79
C PRO A 141 6.69 -0.27 -1.67
N ALA A 142 6.16 0.80 -1.08
CA ALA A 142 6.89 2.00 -0.73
C ALA A 142 6.37 2.52 0.62
N PRO A 143 7.25 3.10 1.47
CA PRO A 143 6.81 3.84 2.65
C PRO A 143 5.85 4.97 2.28
N ILE A 144 4.80 5.14 3.08
CA ILE A 144 3.90 6.29 2.97
C ILE A 144 4.07 7.18 4.20
N GLU A 145 4.20 8.47 3.97
CA GLU A 145 4.34 9.45 5.03
C GLU A 145 2.95 9.92 5.49
N LEU A 146 2.69 9.90 6.79
CA LEU A 146 1.46 10.35 7.43
C LEU A 146 1.78 11.33 8.56
N TYR A 147 0.78 12.05 9.05
CA TYR A 147 0.88 12.97 10.20
C TYR A 147 -0.19 12.61 11.18
#